data_AF-A0A3E0QLB9-F1
#
_entry.id   AF-A0A3E0QLB9-F1
#
_cell.length_a   1.000
_cell.length_b   1.000
_cell.length_c   1.000
_cell.angle_alpha   90.00
_cell.angle_beta   90.00
_cell.angle_gamma   90.00
#
_symmetry.space_group_name_H-M   'P 1'
#
loop_
_entity.id
_entity.type
_entity.pdbx_description
1 polymer ?
#
loop_
_entity_poly.entity_id
_entity_poly.type
_entity_poly.pdbx_seq_one_letter_code
_entity_poly.pdbx_strand_id
1 'polypeptide(L)'
;MILWWGEKQIFNGVPKITSYALMAFGLGFSIVFTYQVMNHLPSRDFRPYAEGLSIIEGMKPAEELGLEPPKYEVIYTMQNEAGEMTEITSTEYIGEKWWEKTEWTMLSELSKTVKVAEGYEPPVHDFSIMNDYGDITDSILALDEVWLLVAYNHAKTSEKGWNNVLPTVEKLAGEGTPHIVLSASMPEDFASYGLTDQTPFAFTDETTLKTMVRSNPGWVVLNKGSVVKKFHHNDSPR
;
A
#
# COMPACT_ATOMS: atom_id res chain seq x y z
N MET A 1 -30.26 -1.89 42.91
CA MET A 1 -31.33 -2.76 42.36
C MET A 1 -32.38 -1.92 41.60
N ILE A 2 -31.95 -0.99 40.74
CA ILE A 2 -32.81 -0.03 40.00
C ILE A 2 -32.82 -0.31 38.48
N LEU A 3 -31.88 -1.14 37.99
CA LEU A 3 -31.74 -1.50 36.57
C LEU A 3 -32.88 -2.36 36.00
N TRP A 4 -33.83 -2.80 36.82
CA TRP A 4 -34.96 -3.65 36.41
C TRP A 4 -36.33 -2.99 36.60
N TRP A 5 -36.36 -1.74 37.07
CA TRP A 5 -37.59 -0.98 37.25
C TRP A 5 -37.97 -0.30 35.94
N GLY A 6 -38.46 -1.07 34.98
CA GLY A 6 -38.86 -0.54 33.67
C GLY A 6 -38.91 -1.57 32.53
N GLU A 7 -38.42 -2.80 32.76
CA GLU A 7 -38.39 -3.86 31.75
C GLU A 7 -39.77 -4.14 31.12
N LYS A 8 -40.84 -4.08 31.94
CA LYS A 8 -42.22 -4.31 31.48
C LYS A 8 -42.82 -3.16 30.66
N GLN A 9 -42.17 -1.99 30.61
CA GLN A 9 -42.59 -0.83 29.81
C GLN A 9 -41.83 -0.72 28.48
N ILE A 10 -40.89 -1.62 28.20
CA ILE A 10 -40.22 -1.70 26.91
C ILE A 10 -41.22 -2.32 25.92
N PHE A 11 -41.90 -1.48 25.15
CA PHE A 11 -42.75 -1.92 24.05
C PHE A 11 -41.88 -2.70 23.05
N ASN A 12 -42.05 -4.03 22.99
CA ASN A 12 -41.57 -4.83 21.87
C ASN A 12 -42.44 -4.51 20.64
N GLY A 13 -42.17 -3.37 19.99
CA GLY A 13 -42.83 -2.97 18.74
C GLY A 13 -42.55 -3.92 17.57
N VAL A 14 -41.63 -4.86 17.76
CA VAL A 14 -41.23 -5.88 16.78
C VAL A 14 -41.45 -7.27 17.39
N PRO A 15 -42.07 -8.22 16.67
CA PRO A 15 -42.21 -9.60 17.14
C PRO A 15 -40.84 -10.19 17.49
N LYS A 16 -40.74 -10.95 18.60
CA LYS A 16 -39.46 -11.56 19.03
C LYS A 16 -38.80 -12.39 17.92
N ILE A 17 -39.61 -13.10 17.12
CA ILE A 17 -39.15 -13.88 15.96
C ILE A 17 -38.48 -12.99 14.91
N THR A 18 -39.06 -11.83 14.61
CA THR A 18 -38.49 -10.85 13.67
C THR A 18 -37.18 -10.26 14.20
N SER A 19 -37.09 -10.00 15.51
CA SER A 19 -35.85 -9.55 16.15
C SER A 19 -34.73 -10.61 16.07
N TYR A 20 -35.05 -11.88 16.38
CA TYR A 20 -34.09 -12.99 16.22
C TYR A 20 -33.69 -13.21 14.76
N ALA A 21 -34.62 -13.09 13.81
CA ALA A 21 -34.33 -13.20 12.39
C ALA A 21 -33.39 -12.08 11.91
N LEU A 22 -33.62 -10.83 12.35
CA LEU A 22 -32.77 -9.69 12.01
C LEU A 22 -31.37 -9.85 12.61
N MET A 23 -31.25 -10.31 13.86
CA MET A 23 -29.96 -10.61 14.48
C MET A 23 -29.22 -11.74 13.76
N ALA A 24 -29.90 -12.84 13.44
CA ALA A 24 -29.31 -13.95 12.70
C ALA A 24 -28.85 -13.52 11.30
N PHE A 25 -29.65 -12.69 10.61
CA PHE A 25 -29.28 -12.13 9.32
C PHE A 25 -28.06 -11.22 9.42
N GLY A 26 -28.02 -10.30 10.40
CA GLY A 26 -26.88 -9.41 10.61
C GLY A 26 -25.58 -10.17 10.89
N LEU A 27 -25.64 -11.19 11.76
CA LEU A 27 -24.49 -12.05 12.05
C LEU A 27 -24.08 -12.88 10.82
N GLY A 28 -25.04 -13.49 10.13
CA GLY A 28 -24.77 -14.29 8.93
C GLY A 28 -24.13 -13.45 7.82
N PHE A 29 -24.67 -12.26 7.56
CA PHE A 29 -24.12 -11.31 6.59
C PHE A 29 -22.70 -10.89 6.98
N SER A 30 -22.43 -10.57 8.24
CA SER A 30 -21.08 -10.21 8.71
C SER A 30 -20.08 -11.34 8.49
N ILE A 31 -20.46 -12.59 8.77
CA ILE A 31 -19.59 -13.77 8.56
C ILE A 31 -19.31 -13.97 7.08
N VAL A 32 -20.35 -13.96 6.23
CA VAL A 32 -20.24 -14.14 4.79
C VAL A 32 -19.39 -13.04 4.16
N PHE A 33 -19.62 -11.79 4.55
CA PHE A 33 -18.85 -10.65 4.06
C PHE A 33 -17.38 -10.72 4.48
N THR A 34 -17.10 -11.08 5.75
CA THR A 34 -15.72 -11.27 6.23
C THR A 34 -15.04 -12.40 5.48
N TYR A 35 -15.74 -13.52 5.25
CA TYR A 35 -15.23 -14.63 4.46
C TYR A 35 -14.89 -14.23 3.02
N GLN A 36 -15.73 -13.41 2.38
CA GLN A 36 -15.48 -12.90 1.04
C GLN A 36 -14.24 -12.02 1.00
N VAL A 37 -14.12 -11.05 1.91
CA VAL A 37 -13.00 -10.09 1.96
C VAL A 37 -11.67 -10.77 2.30
N MET A 38 -11.68 -11.88 3.06
CA MET A 38 -10.47 -12.65 3.37
C MET A 38 -10.02 -13.58 2.23
N ASN A 39 -10.94 -14.00 1.35
CA ASN A 39 -10.64 -15.01 0.33
C ASN A 39 -10.64 -14.48 -1.11
N HIS A 40 -11.05 -13.25 -1.34
CA HIS A 40 -11.16 -12.63 -2.66
C HIS A 40 -10.74 -11.17 -2.62
N LEU A 41 -10.36 -10.62 -3.77
CA LEU A 41 -10.08 -9.19 -3.89
C LEU A 41 -11.37 -8.37 -3.69
N PRO A 42 -11.27 -7.15 -3.11
CA PRO A 42 -12.42 -6.26 -3.00
C PRO A 42 -12.95 -5.91 -4.39
N SER A 43 -14.28 -5.83 -4.53
CA SER A 43 -14.92 -5.53 -5.82
C SER A 43 -14.54 -4.16 -6.38
N ARG A 44 -14.11 -3.22 -5.53
CA ARG A 44 -13.62 -1.91 -5.93
C ARG A 44 -12.32 -1.60 -5.20
N ASP A 45 -11.28 -1.30 -5.97
CA ASP A 45 -10.00 -0.83 -5.49
C ASP A 45 -9.93 0.71 -5.66
N PHE A 46 -9.48 1.40 -4.62
CA PHE A 46 -9.32 2.86 -4.59
C PHE A 46 -7.85 3.28 -4.54
N ARG A 47 -6.94 2.31 -4.60
CA ARG A 47 -5.51 2.55 -4.48
C ARG A 47 -4.91 3.02 -5.81
N PRO A 48 -3.69 3.60 -5.77
CA PRO A 48 -2.99 4.07 -6.96
C PRO A 48 -2.83 3.01 -8.06
N TYR A 49 -2.84 1.73 -7.69
CA TYR A 49 -2.68 0.60 -8.60
C TYR A 49 -4.00 -0.03 -9.05
N ALA A 50 -5.17 0.59 -8.87
CA ALA A 50 -6.45 -0.03 -9.22
C ALA A 50 -6.52 -0.45 -10.71
N GLU A 51 -7.35 -1.46 -11.01
CA GLU A 51 -7.58 -1.89 -12.40
C GLU A 51 -8.01 -0.70 -13.28
N GLY A 52 -7.34 -0.52 -14.41
CA GLY A 52 -7.54 0.59 -15.35
C GLY A 52 -6.60 1.79 -15.15
N LEU A 53 -5.82 1.85 -14.06
CA LEU A 53 -4.85 2.93 -13.82
C LEU A 53 -3.47 2.59 -14.40
N SER A 54 -2.73 3.63 -14.82
CA SER A 54 -1.34 3.53 -15.28
C SER A 54 -0.37 3.88 -14.16
N ILE A 55 0.57 2.97 -13.90
CA ILE A 55 1.66 3.17 -12.94
C ILE A 55 2.58 4.28 -13.45
N ILE A 56 2.89 4.31 -14.75
CA ILE A 56 3.74 5.32 -15.37
C ILE A 56 3.14 6.71 -15.20
N GLU A 57 1.83 6.87 -15.47
CA GLU A 57 1.14 8.15 -15.26
C GLU A 57 1.04 8.50 -13.77
N GLY A 58 0.88 7.49 -12.91
CA GLY A 58 0.85 7.66 -11.45
C GLY A 58 2.19 8.08 -10.83
N MET A 59 3.29 7.91 -11.55
CA MET A 59 4.65 8.31 -11.12
C MET A 59 5.04 9.71 -11.57
N LYS A 60 4.27 10.35 -12.46
CA LYS A 60 4.65 11.67 -13.00
C LYS A 60 4.71 12.73 -11.90
N PRO A 61 5.83 13.47 -11.78
CA PRO A 61 5.96 14.54 -10.80
C PRO A 61 5.03 15.71 -11.13
N ALA A 62 4.75 16.54 -10.12
CA ALA A 62 3.91 17.74 -10.27
C ALA A 62 4.39 18.66 -11.41
N GLU A 63 5.71 18.75 -11.59
CA GLU A 63 6.38 19.57 -12.60
C GLU A 63 5.97 19.18 -14.04
N GLU A 64 5.87 17.88 -14.32
CA GLU A 64 5.47 17.38 -15.64
C GLU A 64 3.98 17.58 -15.92
N LEU A 65 3.17 17.66 -14.86
CA LEU A 65 1.72 17.89 -14.94
C LEU A 65 1.36 19.39 -14.88
N GLY A 66 2.34 20.27 -14.68
CA GLY A 66 2.12 21.71 -14.49
C GLY A 66 1.40 22.05 -13.18
N LEU A 67 1.50 21.17 -12.17
CA LEU A 67 0.90 21.33 -10.84
C LEU A 67 1.95 21.83 -9.85
N GLU A 68 1.51 22.50 -8.78
CA GLU A 68 2.43 22.94 -7.73
C GLU A 68 2.81 21.75 -6.83
N PRO A 69 4.11 21.50 -6.59
CA PRO A 69 4.55 20.48 -5.65
C PRO A 69 4.20 20.88 -4.20
N PRO A 70 4.18 19.91 -3.26
CA PRO A 70 4.02 20.20 -1.84
C PRO A 70 5.10 21.15 -1.35
N LYS A 71 4.71 22.18 -0.59
CA LYS A 71 5.64 23.13 0.01
C LYS A 71 5.84 22.76 1.48
N TYR A 72 7.08 22.50 1.84
CA TYR A 72 7.50 22.23 3.20
C TYR A 72 8.27 23.43 3.75
N GLU A 73 7.94 23.86 4.96
CA GLU A 73 8.78 24.79 5.71
C GLU A 73 9.35 24.09 6.94
N VAL A 74 10.58 24.44 7.29
CA VAL A 74 11.22 23.95 8.50
C VAL A 74 11.02 25.00 9.59
N ILE A 75 10.41 24.60 10.71
CA ILE A 75 10.35 25.43 11.90
C ILE A 75 11.55 25.07 12.77
N TYR A 76 12.46 26.02 12.94
CA TYR A 76 13.60 25.93 13.83
C TYR A 76 13.20 26.36 15.23
N THR A 77 13.56 25.55 16.23
CA THR A 77 13.43 25.91 17.65
C THR A 77 14.75 26.52 18.10
N MET A 78 14.75 27.80 18.45
CA MET A 78 15.91 28.54 18.92
C MET A 78 15.81 28.77 20.43
N GLN A 79 16.92 28.65 21.14
CA GLN A 79 17.00 28.91 22.57
C GLN A 79 18.05 29.98 22.86
N ASN A 80 17.70 30.96 23.70
CA ASN A 80 18.62 31.99 24.18
C ASN A 80 19.38 31.50 25.43
N GLU A 81 20.47 32.17 25.82
CA GLU A 81 21.26 31.83 27.02
C GLU A 81 20.43 31.89 28.33
N ALA A 82 19.33 32.66 28.34
CA ALA A 82 18.37 32.73 29.45
C ALA A 82 17.40 31.52 29.54
N GLY A 83 17.46 30.59 28.58
CA GLY A 83 16.63 29.39 28.52
C GLY A 83 15.28 29.57 27.80
N GLU A 84 14.96 30.78 27.32
CA GLU A 84 13.76 31.05 26.53
C GLU A 84 13.82 30.41 25.15
N MET A 85 12.76 29.68 24.77
CA MET A 85 12.64 29.01 23.47
C MET A 85 11.68 29.77 22.55
N THR A 86 12.05 29.93 21.28
CA THR A 86 11.20 30.49 20.24
C THR A 86 11.22 29.63 18.98
N GLU A 87 10.08 29.53 18.30
CA GLU A 87 9.94 28.82 17.04
C GLU A 87 9.96 29.82 15.89
N ILE A 88 10.87 29.63 14.92
CA ILE A 88 11.00 30.50 13.73
C ILE A 88 10.92 29.66 12.47
N THR A 89 10.22 30.16 11.45
CA THR A 89 10.15 29.47 10.15
C THR A 89 11.45 29.60 9.36
N SER A 90 11.69 28.69 8.42
CA SER A 90 12.86 28.75 7.52
C SER A 90 12.90 30.04 6.69
N THR A 91 11.74 30.59 6.37
CA THR A 91 11.59 31.87 5.66
C THR A 91 12.05 33.04 6.53
N GLU A 92 11.67 33.07 7.80
CA GLU A 92 12.11 34.09 8.78
C GLU A 92 13.59 33.92 9.16
N TYR A 93 14.06 32.67 9.30
CA TYR A 93 15.46 32.36 9.56
C TYR A 93 16.38 32.98 8.52
N ILE A 94 15.97 32.92 7.24
CA ILE A 94 16.71 33.51 6.11
C ILE A 94 16.50 35.02 6.03
N GLY A 95 15.25 35.48 6.15
CA GLY A 95 14.91 36.90 6.02
C GLY A 95 15.59 37.78 7.08
N GLU A 96 15.67 37.30 8.32
CA GLU A 96 16.25 38.04 9.45
C GLU A 96 17.69 37.63 9.78
N LYS A 97 18.28 36.74 8.97
CA LYS A 97 19.67 36.25 9.11
C LYS A 97 19.97 35.71 10.51
N TRP A 98 19.12 34.81 10.99
CA TRP A 98 19.24 34.26 12.34
C TRP A 98 20.58 33.55 12.60
N TRP A 99 21.29 33.10 11.55
CA TRP A 99 22.64 32.55 11.66
C TRP A 99 23.70 33.55 12.16
N GLU A 100 23.44 34.86 12.12
CA GLU A 100 24.35 35.90 12.62
C GLU A 100 24.12 36.22 14.11
N LYS A 101 23.00 35.75 14.70
CA LYS A 101 22.64 36.03 16.09
C LYS A 101 23.31 35.00 17.01
N THR A 102 24.50 35.30 17.51
CA THR A 102 25.26 34.42 18.41
C THR A 102 24.61 34.18 19.77
N GLU A 103 23.64 35.01 20.15
CA GLU A 103 22.87 34.88 21.40
C GLU A 103 21.87 33.72 21.36
N TRP A 104 21.57 33.17 20.18
CA TRP A 104 20.55 32.12 20.01
C TRP A 104 21.18 30.85 19.47
N THR A 105 20.93 29.74 20.16
CA THR A 105 21.37 28.40 19.76
C THR A 105 20.20 27.62 19.15
N MET A 106 20.41 27.05 17.97
CA MET A 106 19.42 26.19 17.33
C MET A 106 19.39 24.80 17.99
N LEU A 107 18.21 24.39 18.46
CA LEU A 107 17.96 23.04 18.93
C LEU A 107 17.41 22.21 17.77
N SER A 108 18.32 21.60 17.00
CA SER A 108 17.98 20.77 15.84
C SER A 108 17.06 19.60 16.20
N GLU A 109 17.20 19.04 17.41
CA GLU A 109 16.37 17.93 17.89
C GLU A 109 14.89 18.30 18.09
N LEU A 110 14.58 19.58 18.28
CA LEU A 110 13.21 20.09 18.45
C LEU A 110 12.69 20.82 17.22
N SER A 111 13.49 20.91 16.15
CA SER A 111 13.05 21.51 14.90
C SER A 111 12.10 20.57 14.17
N LYS A 112 11.04 21.12 13.59
CA LYS A 112 9.95 20.35 12.97
C LYS A 112 9.71 20.84 11.55
N THR A 113 9.63 19.90 10.61
CA THR A 113 9.20 20.19 9.25
C THR A 113 7.68 20.16 9.20
N VAL A 114 7.07 21.22 8.70
CA VAL A 114 5.61 21.32 8.53
C VAL A 114 5.29 21.49 7.05
N LYS A 115 4.26 20.77 6.61
CA LYS A 115 3.72 20.91 5.26
C LYS A 115 2.84 22.17 5.23
N VAL A 116 3.28 23.19 4.50
CA VAL A 116 2.62 24.51 4.43
C VAL A 116 1.62 24.55 3.27
N ALA A 117 1.85 23.78 2.21
CA ALA A 117 0.88 23.57 1.14
C ALA A 117 0.85 22.09 0.75
N GLU A 118 -0.36 21.53 0.63
CA GLU A 118 -0.53 20.10 0.32
C GLU A 118 0.06 19.72 -1.03
N GLY A 119 -0.01 20.62 -2.03
CA GLY A 119 0.53 20.41 -3.38
C GLY A 119 0.05 19.13 -4.06
N TYR A 120 0.57 18.85 -5.24
CA TYR A 120 0.40 17.56 -5.91
C TYR A 120 1.56 16.62 -5.56
N GLU A 121 1.24 15.48 -4.95
CA GLU A 121 2.17 14.37 -4.75
C GLU A 121 1.77 13.20 -5.65
N PRO A 122 2.72 12.59 -6.38
CA PRO A 122 2.42 11.45 -7.24
C PRO A 122 1.76 10.33 -6.42
N PRO A 123 0.62 9.79 -6.88
CA PRO A 123 -0.06 8.71 -6.17
C PRO A 123 0.82 7.45 -6.09
N VAL A 124 1.77 7.28 -7.02
CA VAL A 124 2.83 6.26 -6.97
C VAL A 124 4.18 6.96 -6.88
N HIS A 125 4.86 6.93 -5.73
CA HIS A 125 6.19 7.55 -5.56
C HIS A 125 7.30 6.56 -5.23
N ASP A 126 6.99 5.43 -4.58
CA ASP A 126 7.97 4.44 -4.10
C ASP A 126 7.96 3.13 -4.91
N PHE A 127 7.65 3.19 -6.20
CA PHE A 127 7.63 2.01 -7.05
C PHE A 127 8.96 1.78 -7.74
N SER A 128 9.62 0.67 -7.38
CA SER A 128 10.80 0.17 -8.06
C SER A 128 10.80 -1.36 -8.10
N ILE A 129 11.35 -1.90 -9.18
CA ILE A 129 11.58 -3.33 -9.38
C ILE A 129 13.08 -3.54 -9.53
N MET A 130 13.71 -4.12 -8.51
CA MET A 130 15.14 -4.36 -8.46
C MET A 130 15.43 -5.85 -8.62
N ASN A 131 16.31 -6.24 -9.54
CA ASN A 131 16.87 -7.59 -9.57
C ASN A 131 18.33 -7.56 -9.12
N ASP A 132 19.01 -8.71 -9.19
CA ASP A 132 20.42 -8.86 -8.81
C ASP A 132 21.37 -7.96 -9.61
N TYR A 133 20.93 -7.49 -10.79
CA TYR A 133 21.73 -6.67 -11.71
C TYR A 133 21.41 -5.17 -11.64
N GLY A 134 20.34 -4.78 -10.94
CA GLY A 134 19.95 -3.39 -10.75
C GLY A 134 18.46 -3.12 -10.93
N ASP A 135 18.12 -1.86 -11.17
CA ASP A 135 16.75 -1.40 -11.41
C ASP A 135 16.30 -1.78 -12.83
N ILE A 136 15.18 -2.51 -12.91
CA ILE A 136 14.56 -2.96 -14.17
C ILE A 136 13.15 -2.37 -14.38
N THR A 137 12.73 -1.42 -13.55
CA THR A 137 11.35 -0.86 -13.50
C THR A 137 10.85 -0.45 -14.87
N ASP A 138 11.59 0.41 -15.57
CA ASP A 138 11.18 0.92 -16.89
C ASP A 138 11.07 -0.18 -17.93
N SER A 139 11.96 -1.17 -17.90
CA SER A 139 11.95 -2.26 -18.87
C SER A 139 10.73 -3.17 -18.68
N ILE A 140 10.32 -3.42 -17.44
CA ILE A 140 9.10 -4.18 -17.12
C ILE A 140 7.85 -3.37 -17.46
N LEU A 141 7.81 -2.07 -17.12
CA LEU A 141 6.68 -1.21 -17.42
C LEU A 141 6.50 -0.95 -18.93
N ALA A 142 7.56 -1.08 -19.73
CA ALA A 142 7.48 -0.94 -21.19
C ALA A 142 6.91 -2.17 -21.91
N LEU A 143 6.81 -3.33 -21.26
CA LEU A 143 6.31 -4.56 -21.88
C LEU A 143 4.84 -4.44 -22.27
N ASP A 144 4.50 -5.02 -23.44
CA ASP A 144 3.12 -5.10 -23.91
C ASP A 144 2.25 -5.90 -22.93
N GLU A 145 2.76 -7.00 -22.37
CA GLU A 145 2.10 -7.77 -21.32
C GLU A 145 3.13 -8.35 -20.36
N VAL A 146 2.90 -8.17 -19.06
CA VAL A 146 3.71 -8.80 -18.01
C VAL A 146 2.86 -9.17 -16.80
N TRP A 147 3.10 -10.37 -16.28
CA TRP A 147 2.39 -10.92 -15.12
C TRP A 147 3.27 -10.82 -13.89
N LEU A 148 2.84 -10.01 -12.92
CA LEU A 148 3.53 -9.85 -11.65
C LEU A 148 2.88 -10.73 -10.60
N LEU A 149 3.62 -11.71 -10.07
CA LEU A 149 3.21 -12.47 -8.89
C LEU A 149 3.73 -11.75 -7.64
N VAL A 150 2.87 -10.99 -6.99
CA VAL A 150 3.22 -10.22 -5.80
C VAL A 150 3.05 -11.09 -4.55
N ALA A 151 4.16 -11.27 -3.83
CA ALA A 151 4.20 -11.94 -2.53
C ALA A 151 4.95 -11.05 -1.53
N TYR A 152 4.27 -10.08 -0.91
CA TYR A 152 4.93 -8.99 -0.18
C TYR A 152 5.80 -9.43 1.01
N ASN A 153 5.51 -10.58 1.63
CA ASN A 153 6.28 -11.09 2.77
C ASN A 153 6.09 -12.60 2.91
N HIS A 154 7.19 -13.36 2.91
CA HIS A 154 7.14 -14.83 3.00
C HIS A 154 6.51 -15.30 4.33
N ALA A 155 6.77 -14.63 5.45
CA ALA A 155 6.26 -15.03 6.76
C ALA A 155 4.73 -14.84 6.91
N LYS A 156 4.11 -14.11 5.98
CA LYS A 156 2.67 -13.82 5.95
C LYS A 156 1.96 -14.49 4.78
N THR A 157 2.63 -15.40 4.08
CA THR A 157 2.02 -16.17 2.99
C THR A 157 1.53 -17.54 3.48
N SER A 158 0.76 -18.25 2.65
CA SER A 158 0.30 -19.61 2.97
C SER A 158 0.65 -20.58 1.85
N GLU A 159 1.00 -21.81 2.22
CA GLU A 159 1.28 -22.89 1.27
C GLU A 159 0.09 -23.15 0.32
N LYS A 160 -1.13 -23.07 0.86
CA LYS A 160 -2.36 -23.17 0.05
C LYS A 160 -2.43 -22.09 -1.03
N GLY A 161 -2.03 -20.85 -0.70
CA GLY A 161 -1.99 -19.76 -1.66
C GLY A 161 -1.01 -20.03 -2.79
N TRP A 162 0.19 -20.52 -2.45
CA TRP A 162 1.21 -20.94 -3.43
C TRP A 162 0.72 -22.07 -4.34
N ASN A 163 0.14 -23.12 -3.77
CA ASN A 163 -0.42 -24.24 -4.54
C ASN A 163 -1.47 -23.82 -5.59
N ASN A 164 -2.15 -22.68 -5.40
CA ASN A 164 -3.08 -22.16 -6.38
C ASN A 164 -2.42 -21.35 -7.51
N VAL A 165 -1.28 -20.71 -7.26
CA VAL A 165 -0.60 -19.83 -8.24
C VAL A 165 0.50 -20.54 -9.02
N LEU A 166 1.12 -21.59 -8.47
CA LEU A 166 2.18 -22.36 -9.15
C LEU A 166 1.77 -22.90 -10.53
N PRO A 167 0.56 -23.48 -10.73
CA PRO A 167 0.16 -23.94 -12.06
C PRO A 167 0.13 -22.81 -13.09
N THR A 168 -0.25 -21.60 -12.66
CA THR A 168 -0.24 -20.41 -13.50
C THR A 168 1.18 -19.97 -13.83
N VAL A 169 2.12 -20.01 -12.86
CA VAL A 169 3.54 -19.73 -13.10
C VAL A 169 4.11 -20.70 -14.15
N GLU A 170 3.89 -22.00 -13.98
CA GLU A 170 4.35 -23.02 -14.92
C GLU A 170 3.76 -22.85 -16.32
N LYS A 171 2.48 -22.50 -16.41
CA LYS A 171 1.81 -22.20 -17.68
C LYS A 171 2.40 -20.99 -18.38
N LEU A 172 2.59 -19.88 -17.67
CA LEU A 172 3.19 -18.66 -18.22
C LEU A 172 4.63 -18.93 -18.70
N ALA A 173 5.40 -19.72 -17.94
CA ALA A 173 6.72 -20.16 -18.35
C ALA A 173 6.68 -21.03 -19.62
N GLY A 174 5.72 -21.95 -19.73
CA GLY A 174 5.54 -22.80 -20.92
C GLY A 174 5.08 -22.03 -22.17
N GLU A 175 4.27 -20.98 -22.00
CA GLU A 175 3.79 -20.12 -23.09
C GLU A 175 4.81 -19.04 -23.50
N GLY A 176 5.84 -18.80 -22.68
CA GLY A 176 6.83 -17.75 -22.89
C GLY A 176 6.29 -16.35 -22.57
N THR A 177 5.20 -16.25 -21.80
CA THR A 177 4.62 -14.98 -21.38
C THR A 177 5.51 -14.35 -20.29
N PRO A 178 5.93 -13.08 -20.42
CA PRO A 178 6.74 -12.42 -19.42
C PRO A 178 6.04 -12.44 -18.06
N HIS A 179 6.71 -13.00 -17.06
CA HIS A 179 6.22 -13.04 -15.69
C HIS A 179 7.39 -12.92 -14.71
N ILE A 180 7.11 -12.34 -13.54
CA ILE A 180 8.11 -12.13 -12.49
C ILE A 180 7.46 -12.18 -11.11
N VAL A 181 8.16 -12.77 -10.16
CA VAL A 181 7.76 -12.77 -8.75
C VAL A 181 8.34 -11.54 -8.07
N LEU A 182 7.48 -10.76 -7.39
CA LEU A 182 7.87 -9.57 -6.65
C LEU A 182 7.69 -9.78 -5.14
N SER A 183 8.74 -9.52 -4.37
CA SER A 183 8.73 -9.70 -2.92
C SER A 183 9.68 -8.74 -2.21
N ALA A 184 9.43 -8.49 -0.92
CA ALA A 184 10.41 -7.87 -0.03
C ALA A 184 11.28 -8.91 0.71
N SER A 185 10.99 -10.21 0.55
CA SER A 185 11.75 -11.34 1.11
C SER A 185 12.69 -11.93 0.07
N MET A 186 13.66 -12.74 0.51
CA MET A 186 14.64 -13.36 -0.40
C MET A 186 14.00 -14.48 -1.22
N PRO A 187 14.47 -14.74 -2.46
CA PRO A 187 13.96 -15.85 -3.28
C PRO A 187 14.13 -17.22 -2.59
N GLU A 188 15.21 -17.38 -1.82
CA GLU A 188 15.51 -18.58 -1.04
C GLU A 188 14.39 -18.95 -0.05
N ASP A 189 13.70 -17.96 0.52
CA ASP A 189 12.58 -18.18 1.45
C ASP A 189 11.38 -18.86 0.76
N PHE A 190 11.29 -18.75 -0.57
CA PHE A 190 10.20 -19.28 -1.37
C PHE A 190 10.51 -20.63 -2.03
N ALA A 191 11.72 -21.16 -1.87
CA ALA A 191 12.08 -22.48 -2.42
C ALA A 191 11.18 -23.60 -1.87
N SER A 192 10.75 -23.47 -0.61
CA SER A 192 9.80 -24.40 0.03
C SER A 192 8.42 -24.45 -0.63
N TYR A 193 8.04 -23.39 -1.36
CA TYR A 193 6.79 -23.29 -2.08
C TYR A 193 6.90 -23.70 -3.55
N GLY A 194 8.04 -24.28 -3.98
CA GLY A 194 8.20 -24.77 -5.35
C GLY A 194 8.69 -23.72 -6.35
N LEU A 195 9.12 -22.53 -5.89
CA LEU A 195 9.90 -21.64 -6.74
C LEU A 195 11.27 -22.26 -7.01
N THR A 196 11.66 -22.24 -8.27
CA THR A 196 12.97 -22.72 -8.73
C THR A 196 13.88 -21.53 -9.04
N ASP A 197 15.19 -21.76 -9.08
CA ASP A 197 16.19 -20.74 -9.46
C ASP A 197 15.97 -20.18 -10.89
N GLN A 198 15.14 -20.84 -11.70
CA GLN A 198 14.77 -20.39 -13.04
C GLN A 198 13.58 -19.42 -13.03
N THR A 199 12.88 -19.28 -11.91
CA THR A 199 11.73 -18.40 -11.82
C THR A 199 12.22 -16.95 -11.73
N PRO A 200 11.84 -16.06 -12.66
CA PRO A 200 12.26 -14.67 -12.58
C PRO A 200 11.78 -14.05 -11.27
N PHE A 201 12.71 -13.46 -10.52
CA PHE A 201 12.44 -12.87 -9.22
C PHE A 201 13.01 -11.45 -9.16
N ALA A 202 12.28 -10.55 -8.54
CA ALA A 202 12.74 -9.20 -8.23
C ALA A 202 12.19 -8.71 -6.89
N PHE A 203 12.87 -7.69 -6.39
CA PHE A 203 12.64 -7.06 -5.12
C PHE A 203 11.91 -5.74 -5.28
N THR A 204 10.94 -5.52 -4.40
CA THR A 204 10.18 -4.28 -4.26
C THR A 204 9.80 -4.11 -2.79
N ASP A 205 9.64 -2.88 -2.33
CA ASP A 205 9.28 -2.57 -0.94
C ASP A 205 7.97 -3.24 -0.47
N GLU A 206 7.93 -3.72 0.79
CA GLU A 206 6.78 -4.43 1.37
C GLU A 206 5.52 -3.55 1.40
N THR A 207 5.68 -2.24 1.68
CA THR A 207 4.55 -1.30 1.74
C THR A 207 3.99 -1.05 0.34
N THR A 208 4.85 -0.86 -0.65
CA THR A 208 4.46 -0.74 -2.06
C THR A 208 3.70 -1.99 -2.52
N LEU A 209 4.24 -3.19 -2.30
CA LEU A 209 3.58 -4.44 -2.69
C LEU A 209 2.22 -4.65 -2.01
N LYS A 210 2.08 -4.29 -0.72
CA LYS A 210 0.80 -4.32 -0.01
C LYS A 210 -0.22 -3.34 -0.58
N THR A 211 0.22 -2.21 -1.14
CA THR A 211 -0.68 -1.27 -1.79
C THR A 211 -1.10 -1.78 -3.18
N MET A 212 -0.19 -2.42 -3.92
CA MET A 212 -0.46 -3.00 -5.24
C MET A 212 -1.54 -4.07 -5.19
N VAL A 213 -1.45 -5.05 -4.29
CA VAL A 213 -2.44 -6.12 -4.18
C VAL A 213 -2.64 -6.54 -2.73
N ARG A 214 -3.90 -6.84 -2.36
CA ARG A 214 -4.24 -7.27 -0.99
C ARG A 214 -3.98 -8.75 -0.72
N SER A 215 -3.66 -9.52 -1.75
CA SER A 215 -3.43 -10.96 -1.69
C SER A 215 -1.95 -11.27 -1.49
N ASN A 216 -1.63 -12.34 -0.76
CA ASN A 216 -0.26 -12.84 -0.55
C ASN A 216 -0.23 -14.37 -0.69
N PRO A 217 0.17 -14.93 -1.84
CA PRO A 217 0.56 -14.24 -3.07
C PRO A 217 -0.67 -13.72 -3.85
N GLY A 218 -0.49 -12.84 -4.83
CA GLY A 218 -1.54 -12.33 -5.72
C GLY A 218 -1.01 -11.87 -7.07
N TRP A 219 -1.84 -11.90 -8.10
CA TRP A 219 -1.45 -11.51 -9.45
C TRP A 219 -1.79 -10.06 -9.74
N VAL A 220 -0.91 -9.38 -10.46
CA VAL A 220 -1.14 -8.09 -11.10
C VAL A 220 -0.67 -8.19 -12.55
N VAL A 221 -1.59 -8.04 -13.50
CA VAL A 221 -1.28 -8.08 -14.93
C VAL A 221 -1.15 -6.65 -15.42
N LEU A 222 -0.01 -6.35 -16.03
CA LEU A 222 0.28 -5.04 -16.62
C LEU A 222 0.33 -5.11 -18.14
N ASN A 223 -0.09 -4.03 -18.79
CA ASN A 223 0.09 -3.77 -20.21
C ASN A 223 0.61 -2.35 -20.37
N LYS A 224 1.86 -2.19 -20.82
CA LYS A 224 2.54 -0.88 -20.94
C LYS A 224 2.42 -0.05 -19.67
N GLY A 225 2.67 -0.69 -18.52
CA GLY A 225 2.60 -0.08 -17.19
C GLY A 225 1.18 0.22 -16.70
N SER A 226 0.13 -0.13 -17.46
CA SER A 226 -1.27 -0.02 -17.04
C SER A 226 -1.77 -1.31 -16.44
N VAL A 227 -2.45 -1.21 -15.29
CA VAL A 227 -2.99 -2.36 -14.57
C VAL A 227 -4.24 -2.86 -15.29
N VAL A 228 -4.14 -4.02 -15.94
CA VAL A 228 -5.26 -4.62 -16.68
C VAL A 228 -6.16 -5.40 -15.74
N LYS A 229 -5.56 -6.28 -14.92
CA LYS A 229 -6.29 -7.20 -14.04
C LYS A 229 -5.51 -7.51 -12.78
N LYS A 230 -6.23 -7.83 -11.71
CA LYS A 230 -5.67 -8.41 -10.49
C LYS A 230 -6.40 -9.67 -10.08
N PHE A 231 -5.67 -10.62 -9.50
CA PHE A 231 -6.27 -11.85 -9.00
C PHE A 231 -5.81 -12.16 -7.58
N HIS A 232 -6.75 -12.59 -6.75
CA HIS A 232 -6.43 -13.23 -5.48
C HIS A 232 -5.84 -14.62 -5.77
N HIS A 233 -5.03 -15.18 -4.87
CA HIS A 233 -4.52 -16.55 -5.06
C HIS A 233 -5.64 -17.58 -5.18
N ASN A 234 -6.79 -17.38 -4.54
CA ASN A 234 -7.95 -18.28 -4.68
C ASN A 234 -8.63 -18.19 -6.07
N ASP A 235 -8.43 -17.07 -6.77
CA ASP A 235 -9.02 -16.78 -8.08
C ASP A 235 -7.96 -16.80 -9.18
N SER A 236 -6.82 -17.47 -8.93
CA SER A 236 -5.71 -17.56 -9.88
C SER A 236 -6.19 -18.21 -11.17
N PRO A 237 -5.91 -17.61 -12.34
CA PRO A 237 -6.30 -18.19 -13.62
C PRO A 237 -5.53 -19.50 -13.86
N ARG A 238 -6.25 -20.56 -14.21
CA ARG A 238 -5.69 -21.88 -14.52
C ARG A 238 -5.56 -22.05 -16.04
#